data_AF-A0A2T6B967-F1
#
_entry.id   AF-A0A2T6B967-F1
#
_cell.length_a   1.000
_cell.length_b   1.000
_cell.length_c   1.000
_cell.angle_alpha   90.00
_cell.angle_beta   90.00
_cell.angle_gamma   90.00
#
_symmetry.space_group_name_H-M   'P 1'
#
loop_
_entity.id
_entity.type
_entity.pdbx_description
1 polymer ?
#
loop_
_entity_poly.entity_id
_entity_poly.type
_entity_poly.pdbx_seq_one_letter_code
_entity_poly.pdbx_strand_id
1 'polypeptide(L)'
;MVDRTRAIAPPPPFFSDCVGWPPHQLGALELLIEESEEIGLEAFRARIGRGQMCDLTRGLGYDRHGLRIEADHHVRCAAHPSGPVFLIHSAIEHVFATPEMIAALQERHESGMTRAMTETEALVLVHPGSMCGSARSQLGRSEADAARAEVLDRVRTHVGPVIVIDGALSDELSRAENRLIDEAVARALASGHVAGRIWGCDSGERPYPSWSGLRSDGGALVHDGQEAAATDIAPLLSGVTVLVTGAWAGSNEGSGCVNSVANAIREVLGREARVGIDETALLMPEEFEDPEP
;
A
#
# COMPACT_ATOMS: atom_id res chain seq x y z
N MET A 1 -2.57 53.89 -2.62
CA MET A 1 -3.37 53.47 -1.44
C MET A 1 -3.50 51.97 -1.54
N VAL A 2 -2.69 51.22 -0.77
CA VAL A 2 -2.75 49.75 -0.76
C VAL A 2 -3.83 49.38 0.23
N ASP A 3 -4.89 48.78 -0.28
CA ASP A 3 -6.02 48.25 0.47
C ASP A 3 -5.52 47.16 1.43
N ARG A 4 -5.28 47.55 2.68
CA ARG A 4 -4.89 46.65 3.78
C ARG A 4 -6.10 46.48 4.69
N THR A 5 -7.07 45.71 4.23
CA THR A 5 -8.07 45.13 5.12
C THR A 5 -8.33 43.70 4.69
N ARG A 6 -7.27 42.87 4.71
CA ARG A 6 -7.45 41.42 4.76
C ARG A 6 -8.09 41.14 6.11
N ALA A 7 -9.40 40.89 6.12
CA ALA A 7 -10.12 40.49 7.31
C ALA A 7 -9.36 39.32 7.94
N ILE A 8 -8.88 39.51 9.18
CA ILE A 8 -8.23 38.46 9.94
C ILE A 8 -9.34 37.46 10.23
N ALA A 9 -9.22 36.24 9.69
CA ALA A 9 -10.17 35.17 9.97
C ALA A 9 -10.27 34.98 11.50
N PRO A 10 -11.48 34.75 12.04
CA PRO A 10 -11.63 34.52 13.47
C PRO A 10 -10.80 33.28 13.88
N PRO A 11 -10.28 33.27 15.13
CA PRO A 11 -9.51 32.13 15.63
C PRO A 11 -10.36 30.85 15.59
N PRO A 12 -9.78 29.69 15.25
CA PRO A 12 -10.52 28.45 15.22
C PRO A 12 -10.95 28.07 16.65
N PRO A 13 -12.21 27.64 16.85
CA PRO A 13 -12.70 27.24 18.17
C PRO A 13 -12.00 25.98 18.65
N PHE A 14 -12.05 25.71 19.96
CA PHE A 14 -11.64 24.41 20.49
C PHE A 14 -12.60 23.34 19.95
N PHE A 15 -12.03 22.28 19.39
CA PHE A 15 -12.80 21.21 18.77
C PHE A 15 -12.88 19.98 19.67
N SER A 16 -11.73 19.37 19.97
CA SER A 16 -11.64 18.15 20.79
C SER A 16 -10.22 17.94 21.30
N ASP A 17 -10.07 17.13 22.34
CA ASP A 17 -8.84 16.39 22.58
C ASP A 17 -8.89 15.02 21.87
N CYS A 18 -7.75 14.40 21.57
CA CYS A 18 -7.69 13.08 20.95
C CYS A 18 -8.38 11.98 21.78
N VAL A 19 -8.53 12.20 23.09
CA VAL A 19 -9.18 11.30 24.06
C VAL A 19 -10.70 11.51 24.05
N GLY A 20 -11.32 11.27 22.90
CA GLY A 20 -12.75 11.51 22.72
C GLY A 20 -13.17 11.71 21.26
N TRP A 21 -12.25 11.52 20.33
CA TRP A 21 -12.52 11.74 18.91
C TRP A 21 -13.66 10.86 18.41
N PRO A 22 -14.63 11.41 17.67
CA PRO A 22 -15.70 10.60 17.09
C PRO A 22 -15.13 9.52 16.17
N PRO A 23 -15.54 8.24 16.30
CA PRO A 23 -14.98 7.15 15.48
C PRO A 23 -15.09 7.37 13.96
N HIS A 24 -16.13 8.07 13.51
CA HIS A 24 -16.36 8.40 12.10
C HIS A 24 -15.53 9.60 11.61
N GLN A 25 -14.67 10.19 12.45
CA GLN A 25 -13.80 11.31 12.13
C GLN A 25 -12.32 10.99 12.36
N LEU A 26 -11.99 9.71 12.56
CA LEU A 26 -10.60 9.29 12.78
C LEU A 26 -9.72 9.53 11.55
N GLY A 27 -10.28 9.43 10.34
CA GLY A 27 -9.55 9.75 9.11
C GLY A 27 -9.10 11.21 9.04
N ALA A 28 -9.94 12.13 9.51
CA ALA A 28 -9.56 13.54 9.66
C ALA A 28 -8.42 13.73 10.66
N LEU A 29 -8.39 12.96 11.77
CA LEU A 29 -7.32 13.00 12.76
C LEU A 29 -6.00 12.46 12.19
N GLU A 30 -6.04 11.37 11.42
CA GLU A 30 -4.88 10.80 10.73
C GLU A 30 -4.22 11.84 9.81
N LEU A 31 -4.99 12.46 8.90
CA LEU A 31 -4.47 13.51 8.02
C LEU A 31 -3.94 14.72 8.80
N LEU A 32 -4.62 15.08 9.89
CA LEU A 32 -4.17 16.17 10.78
C LEU A 32 -2.78 15.88 11.36
N ILE A 33 -2.50 14.65 11.76
CA ILE A 33 -1.22 14.27 12.36
C ILE A 33 -0.14 14.17 11.26
N GLU A 34 -0.47 13.57 10.11
CA GLU A 34 0.50 13.30 9.03
C GLU A 34 0.88 14.54 8.22
N GLU A 35 -0.09 15.40 7.89
CA GLU A 35 0.12 16.55 7.00
C GLU A 35 0.48 17.86 7.74
N SER A 36 0.51 17.85 9.08
CA SER A 36 0.78 19.07 9.85
C SER A 36 2.27 19.30 10.10
N GLU A 37 2.65 20.58 10.08
CA GLU A 37 4.01 21.02 10.37
C GLU A 37 4.11 21.58 11.79
N GLU A 38 5.23 21.30 12.45
CA GLU A 38 5.51 21.86 13.78
C GLU A 38 5.67 23.39 13.69
N ILE A 39 5.02 24.09 14.61
CA ILE A 39 5.09 25.55 14.75
C ILE A 39 5.49 25.93 16.16
N GLY A 40 6.10 27.12 16.29
CA GLY A 40 6.40 27.68 17.61
C GLY A 40 5.15 28.04 18.41
N LEU A 41 5.26 27.99 19.73
CA LEU A 41 4.17 28.33 20.66
C LEU A 41 3.62 29.76 20.46
N GLU A 42 4.47 30.71 20.06
CA GLU A 42 4.03 32.08 19.73
C GLU A 42 3.12 32.11 18.50
N ALA A 43 3.48 31.37 17.45
CA ALA A 43 2.66 31.25 16.24
C ALA A 43 1.32 30.56 16.54
N PHE A 44 1.33 29.55 17.41
CA PHE A 44 0.11 28.87 17.87
C PHE A 44 -0.81 29.84 18.65
N ARG A 45 -0.26 30.60 19.59
CA ARG A 45 -0.99 31.64 20.36
C ARG A 45 -1.63 32.68 19.46
N ALA A 46 -0.93 33.11 18.42
CA ALA A 46 -1.45 34.07 17.46
C ALA A 46 -2.67 33.53 16.70
N ARG A 47 -2.77 32.21 16.49
CA ARG A 47 -3.86 31.57 15.75
C ARG A 47 -5.10 31.31 16.61
N ILE A 48 -4.95 30.77 17.83
CA ILE A 48 -6.12 30.46 18.69
C ILE A 48 -6.56 31.65 19.55
N GLY A 49 -5.77 32.72 19.61
CA GLY A 49 -6.10 33.92 20.37
C GLY A 49 -5.98 33.76 21.89
N ARG A 50 -6.05 34.90 22.59
CA ARG A 50 -5.73 35.00 24.02
C ARG A 50 -6.72 34.26 24.92
N GLY A 51 -8.03 34.33 24.63
CA GLY A 51 -9.07 33.71 25.46
C GLY A 51 -8.90 32.20 25.52
N GLN A 52 -8.86 31.56 24.34
CA GLN A 52 -8.68 30.11 24.23
C GLN A 52 -7.35 29.65 24.80
N MET A 53 -6.28 30.42 24.62
CA MET A 53 -4.99 30.12 25.24
C MET A 53 -5.10 30.11 26.78
N CYS A 54 -5.77 31.10 27.38
CA CYS A 54 -5.97 31.14 28.83
C CYS A 54 -6.81 29.97 29.35
N ASP A 55 -7.82 29.54 28.61
CA ASP A 55 -8.65 28.40 29.00
C ASP A 55 -7.89 27.08 28.86
N LEU A 56 -7.11 26.92 27.79
CA LEU A 56 -6.23 25.76 27.59
C LEU A 56 -5.19 25.63 28.70
N THR A 57 -4.46 26.71 29.01
CA THR A 57 -3.42 26.64 30.05
C THR A 57 -3.99 26.38 31.44
N ARG A 58 -5.18 26.92 31.74
CA ARG A 58 -5.91 26.60 32.97
C ARG A 58 -6.35 25.13 33.01
N GLY A 59 -6.89 24.62 31.91
CA GLY A 59 -7.30 23.22 31.78
C GLY A 59 -6.15 22.24 31.99
N LEU A 60 -4.96 22.60 31.51
CA LEU A 60 -3.72 21.84 31.67
C LEU A 60 -3.00 22.06 33.01
N GLY A 61 -3.50 22.96 33.87
CA GLY A 61 -2.95 23.19 35.21
C GLY A 61 -1.70 24.06 35.29
N TYR A 62 -1.32 24.74 34.22
CA TYR A 62 -0.16 25.66 34.19
C TYR A 62 -0.39 26.95 35.02
N ASP A 63 -1.61 27.20 35.49
CA ASP A 63 -1.93 28.38 36.30
C ASP A 63 -1.76 28.17 37.82
N ARG A 64 -1.51 26.93 38.29
CA ARG A 64 -1.58 26.58 39.72
C ARG A 64 -0.25 26.36 40.43
N HIS A 65 0.84 26.10 39.70
CA HIS A 65 2.08 25.57 40.32
C HIS A 65 3.39 26.23 39.84
N GLY A 66 3.32 27.39 39.17
CA GLY A 66 4.50 28.12 38.71
C GLY A 66 5.22 27.52 37.49
N LEU A 67 4.79 26.34 37.02
CA LEU A 67 5.22 25.78 35.75
C LEU A 67 4.61 26.58 34.60
N ARG A 68 5.46 27.11 33.72
CA ARG A 68 5.03 27.87 32.55
C ARG A 68 5.00 26.92 31.36
N ILE A 69 3.95 27.00 30.54
CA ILE A 69 3.82 26.16 29.34
C ILE A 69 5.00 26.36 28.38
N GLU A 70 5.61 27.55 28.37
CA GLU A 70 6.83 27.85 27.60
C GLU A 70 8.06 27.05 28.04
N ALA A 71 8.07 26.56 29.28
CA ALA A 71 9.18 25.82 29.86
C ALA A 71 8.94 24.29 29.85
N ASP A 72 7.81 23.85 29.30
CA ASP A 72 7.44 22.44 29.26
C ASP A 72 7.93 21.79 27.95
N HIS A 73 8.87 20.87 28.06
CA HIS A 73 9.48 20.16 26.94
C HIS A 73 8.57 19.07 26.35
N HIS A 74 7.46 18.74 27.02
CA HIS A 74 6.43 17.83 26.50
C HIS A 74 5.35 18.55 25.70
N VAL A 75 5.47 19.88 25.53
CA VAL A 75 4.54 20.68 24.74
C VAL A 75 5.10 20.92 23.34
N ARG A 76 4.35 20.50 22.34
CA ARG A 76 4.61 20.81 20.92
C ARG A 76 3.37 21.39 20.29
N CYS A 77 3.55 22.25 19.29
CA CYS A 77 2.42 22.85 18.57
C CYS A 77 2.58 22.53 17.08
N ALA A 78 1.47 22.29 16.40
CA ALA A 78 1.48 22.01 14.98
C ALA A 78 0.34 22.73 14.26
N ALA A 79 0.54 22.92 12.97
CA ALA A 79 -0.37 23.60 12.08
C ALA A 79 -0.59 22.78 10.81
N HIS A 80 -1.86 22.52 10.52
CA HIS A 80 -2.26 21.93 9.26
C HIS A 80 -2.40 23.03 8.18
N PRO A 81 -1.98 22.79 6.93
CA PRO A 81 -2.09 23.76 5.84
C PRO A 81 -3.52 24.21 5.53
N SER A 82 -4.52 23.39 5.85
CA SER A 82 -5.95 23.74 5.68
C SER A 82 -6.51 24.67 6.77
N GLY A 83 -5.72 25.01 7.81
CA GLY A 83 -6.11 25.95 8.86
C GLY A 83 -6.12 25.42 10.29
N PRO A 84 -6.54 24.16 10.58
CA PRO A 84 -6.50 23.61 11.92
C PRO A 84 -5.14 23.73 12.60
N VAL A 85 -5.15 23.89 13.92
CA VAL A 85 -3.93 23.87 14.73
C VAL A 85 -4.15 23.04 15.98
N PHE A 86 -3.07 22.47 16.49
CA PHE A 86 -3.16 21.68 17.72
C PHE A 86 -1.92 21.82 18.58
N LEU A 87 -2.14 21.57 19.87
CA LEU A 87 -1.11 21.48 20.88
C LEU A 87 -1.05 20.04 21.39
N ILE A 88 0.13 19.44 21.34
CA ILE A 88 0.40 18.13 21.92
C ILE A 88 0.91 18.36 23.33
N HIS A 89 0.27 17.75 24.33
CA HIS A 89 0.72 17.74 25.72
C HIS A 89 0.65 16.30 26.26
N SER A 90 1.81 15.72 26.59
CA SER A 90 1.90 14.35 27.15
C SER A 90 1.13 13.29 26.32
N ALA A 91 1.28 13.34 24.99
CA ALA A 91 0.59 12.48 24.01
C ALA A 91 -0.91 12.72 23.83
N ILE A 92 -1.42 13.88 24.26
CA ILE A 92 -2.79 14.32 23.97
C ILE A 92 -2.75 15.51 23.02
N GLU A 93 -3.36 15.38 21.84
CA GLU A 93 -3.58 16.46 20.89
C GLU A 93 -4.82 17.26 21.29
N HIS A 94 -4.63 18.54 21.61
CA HIS A 94 -5.70 19.52 21.83
C HIS A 94 -5.91 20.31 20.55
N VAL A 95 -7.00 20.04 19.84
CA VAL A 95 -7.21 20.51 18.47
C VAL A 95 -8.18 21.67 18.43
N PHE A 96 -7.81 22.67 17.62
CA PHE A 96 -8.55 23.90 17.38
C PHE A 96 -8.90 23.98 15.90
N ALA A 97 -10.18 23.80 15.59
CA ALA A 97 -10.72 23.73 14.24
C ALA A 97 -12.21 24.06 14.24
N THR A 98 -12.75 24.51 13.12
CA THR A 98 -14.22 24.54 12.95
C THR A 98 -14.72 23.14 12.54
N PRO A 99 -16.00 22.80 12.80
CA PRO A 99 -16.58 21.55 12.32
C PRO A 99 -16.44 21.36 10.80
N GLU A 100 -16.50 22.44 10.01
CA GLU A 100 -16.35 22.40 8.56
C GLU A 100 -14.91 22.04 8.15
N MET A 101 -13.90 22.50 8.90
CA MET A 101 -12.51 22.12 8.64
C MET A 101 -12.30 20.62 8.87
N ILE A 102 -12.87 20.07 9.94
CA ILE A 102 -12.78 18.63 10.25
C ILE A 102 -13.57 17.81 9.22
N ALA A 103 -14.77 18.25 8.84
CA ALA A 103 -15.56 17.60 7.79
C ALA A 103 -14.81 17.58 6.44
N ALA A 104 -14.16 18.69 6.05
CA ALA A 104 -13.37 18.75 4.83
C ALA A 104 -12.14 17.81 4.86
N LEU A 105 -11.50 17.67 6.03
CA LEU A 105 -10.43 16.68 6.20
C LEU A 105 -10.95 15.25 6.12
N GLN A 106 -12.11 14.97 6.72
CA GLN A 106 -12.73 13.66 6.65
C GLN A 106 -13.13 13.32 5.20
N GLU A 107 -13.74 14.24 4.48
CA GLU A 107 -14.10 14.06 3.07
C GLU A 107 -12.85 13.86 2.18
N ARG A 108 -11.76 14.58 2.45
CA ARG A 108 -10.47 14.36 1.77
C ARG A 108 -9.91 12.97 2.05
N HIS A 109 -9.96 12.52 3.30
CA HIS A 109 -9.51 11.17 3.69
C HIS A 109 -10.34 10.11 2.98
N GLU A 110 -11.67 10.21 3.03
CA GLU A 110 -12.59 9.30 2.35
C GLU A 110 -12.43 9.31 0.83
N SER A 111 -12.19 10.50 0.25
CA SER A 111 -11.89 10.64 -1.18
C SER A 111 -10.53 10.07 -1.56
N GLY A 112 -9.52 10.21 -0.68
CA GLY A 112 -8.20 9.61 -0.84
C GLY A 112 -8.27 8.08 -0.76
N MET A 113 -9.03 7.54 0.19
CA MET A 113 -9.34 6.11 0.29
C MET A 113 -10.10 5.63 -0.94
N THR A 114 -11.14 6.34 -1.36
CA THR A 114 -11.91 5.99 -2.57
C THR A 114 -11.02 6.05 -3.82
N ARG A 115 -10.12 7.03 -3.90
CA ARG A 115 -9.21 7.16 -5.04
C ARG A 115 -8.14 6.07 -5.06
N ALA A 116 -7.58 5.71 -3.90
CA ALA A 116 -6.70 4.56 -3.74
C ALA A 116 -7.45 3.25 -4.06
N MET A 117 -8.74 3.15 -3.73
CA MET A 117 -9.60 2.05 -4.13
C MET A 117 -9.90 2.07 -5.65
N THR A 118 -9.93 3.23 -6.32
CA THR A 118 -10.09 3.32 -7.78
C THR A 118 -8.80 3.09 -8.58
N GLU A 119 -7.63 3.12 -7.94
CA GLU A 119 -6.39 2.54 -8.48
C GLU A 119 -6.15 1.18 -7.84
N THR A 120 -7.17 0.31 -7.88
CA THR A 120 -7.01 -1.09 -7.48
C THR A 120 -5.85 -1.67 -8.30
N GLU A 121 -4.84 -2.15 -7.60
CA GLU A 121 -3.72 -2.87 -8.21
C GLU A 121 -4.00 -4.37 -8.10
N ALA A 122 -3.80 -5.10 -9.19
CA ALA A 122 -3.82 -6.54 -9.23
C ALA A 122 -2.41 -7.10 -9.20
N LEU A 123 -2.14 -8.04 -8.30
CA LEU A 123 -0.88 -8.77 -8.23
C LEU A 123 -1.00 -10.12 -8.92
N VAL A 124 -0.12 -10.38 -9.89
CA VAL A 124 0.01 -11.67 -10.57
C VAL A 124 1.33 -12.33 -10.18
N LEU A 125 1.27 -13.42 -9.41
CA LEU A 125 2.42 -14.21 -8.98
C LEU A 125 2.69 -15.35 -9.98
N VAL A 126 3.84 -15.33 -10.65
CA VAL A 126 4.21 -16.30 -11.70
C VAL A 126 5.26 -17.28 -11.19
N HIS A 127 4.97 -18.57 -11.38
CA HIS A 127 5.81 -19.72 -11.06
C HIS A 127 6.52 -19.60 -9.70
N PRO A 128 5.77 -19.55 -8.60
CA PRO A 128 6.36 -19.43 -7.27
C PRO A 128 7.33 -20.58 -6.93
N GLY A 129 7.13 -21.77 -7.51
CA GLY A 129 8.07 -22.89 -7.41
C GLY A 129 9.45 -22.62 -8.02
N SER A 130 9.53 -21.84 -9.09
CA SER A 130 10.82 -21.46 -9.71
C SER A 130 11.69 -20.62 -8.78
N MET A 131 11.11 -19.93 -7.79
CA MET A 131 11.84 -19.23 -6.72
C MET A 131 12.50 -20.18 -5.70
N CYS A 132 12.25 -21.49 -5.82
CA CYS A 132 12.90 -22.54 -5.06
C CYS A 132 14.08 -23.10 -5.85
N GLY A 133 13.92 -24.25 -6.50
CA GLY A 133 15.01 -25.04 -7.09
C GLY A 133 15.72 -24.31 -8.20
N SER A 134 14.98 -23.71 -9.13
CA SER A 134 15.57 -22.94 -10.23
C SER A 134 16.38 -21.75 -9.71
N ALA A 135 15.80 -20.93 -8.82
CA ALA A 135 16.50 -19.77 -8.28
C ALA A 135 17.69 -20.12 -7.41
N ARG A 136 17.59 -21.15 -6.57
CA ARG A 136 18.72 -21.60 -5.74
C ARG A 136 19.87 -22.13 -6.58
N SER A 137 19.59 -22.77 -7.71
CA SER A 137 20.62 -23.24 -8.65
C SER A 137 21.32 -22.09 -9.37
N GLN A 138 20.64 -20.98 -9.60
CA GLN A 138 21.17 -19.87 -10.39
C GLN A 138 21.80 -18.74 -9.54
N LEU A 139 21.13 -18.31 -8.47
CA LEU A 139 21.58 -17.22 -7.57
C LEU A 139 22.33 -17.74 -6.34
N GLY A 140 22.27 -19.05 -6.09
CA GLY A 140 22.69 -19.62 -4.83
C GLY A 140 21.61 -19.52 -3.75
N ARG A 141 21.74 -20.36 -2.72
CA ARG A 141 20.67 -20.58 -1.74
C ARG A 141 20.27 -19.34 -0.96
N SER A 142 21.24 -18.57 -0.49
CA SER A 142 20.97 -17.43 0.40
C SER A 142 20.23 -16.31 -0.32
N GLU A 143 20.66 -15.99 -1.55
CA GLU A 143 20.07 -14.91 -2.36
C GLU A 143 18.67 -15.30 -2.85
N ALA A 144 18.52 -16.53 -3.36
CA ALA A 144 17.21 -17.04 -3.76
C ALA A 144 16.21 -17.11 -2.58
N ASP A 145 16.66 -17.50 -1.39
CA ASP A 145 15.80 -17.54 -0.20
C ASP A 145 15.40 -16.12 0.27
N ALA A 146 16.30 -15.14 0.17
CA ALA A 146 16.00 -13.74 0.49
C ALA A 146 15.02 -13.12 -0.50
N ALA A 147 15.27 -13.24 -1.81
CA ALA A 147 14.38 -12.73 -2.85
C ALA A 147 12.99 -13.39 -2.78
N ARG A 148 12.93 -14.71 -2.55
CA ARG A 148 11.66 -15.41 -2.33
C ARG A 148 10.90 -14.87 -1.12
N ALA A 149 11.61 -14.53 -0.03
CA ALA A 149 10.97 -13.95 1.15
C ALA A 149 10.35 -12.57 0.85
N GLU A 150 11.02 -11.75 0.04
CA GLU A 150 10.49 -10.44 -0.39
C GLU A 150 9.22 -10.59 -1.26
N VAL A 151 9.24 -11.49 -2.26
CA VAL A 151 8.04 -11.78 -3.08
C VAL A 151 6.89 -12.28 -2.21
N LEU A 152 7.16 -13.20 -1.28
CA LEU A 152 6.11 -13.72 -0.39
C LEU A 152 5.59 -12.66 0.58
N ASP A 153 6.44 -11.71 1.00
CA ASP A 153 6.00 -10.57 1.81
C ASP A 153 5.10 -9.62 1.01
N ARG A 154 5.45 -9.35 -0.26
CA ARG A 154 4.59 -8.61 -1.20
C ARG A 154 3.22 -9.27 -1.34
N VAL A 155 3.18 -10.58 -1.57
CA VAL A 155 1.93 -11.37 -1.67
C VAL A 155 1.13 -11.33 -0.35
N ARG A 156 1.82 -11.41 0.79
CA ARG A 156 1.20 -11.37 2.12
C ARG A 156 0.53 -10.02 2.40
N THR A 157 1.16 -8.93 2.00
CA THR A 157 0.74 -7.56 2.34
C THR A 157 -0.16 -6.92 1.28
N HIS A 158 -0.25 -7.50 0.08
CA HIS A 158 -1.08 -6.98 -1.00
C HIS A 158 -2.58 -6.99 -0.64
N VAL A 159 -3.27 -5.90 -1.00
CA VAL A 159 -4.72 -5.71 -0.87
C VAL A 159 -5.27 -5.37 -2.25
N GLY A 160 -5.99 -6.32 -2.85
CA GLY A 160 -6.50 -6.19 -4.22
C GLY A 160 -6.70 -7.56 -4.87
N PRO A 161 -6.95 -7.59 -6.19
CA PRO A 161 -6.95 -8.81 -6.97
C PRO A 161 -5.63 -9.58 -6.88
N VAL A 162 -5.69 -10.90 -6.70
CA VAL A 162 -4.51 -11.77 -6.60
C VAL A 162 -4.68 -12.99 -7.49
N ILE A 163 -3.85 -13.11 -8.51
CA ILE A 163 -3.79 -14.31 -9.37
C ILE A 163 -2.43 -14.99 -9.22
N VAL A 164 -2.44 -16.30 -9.05
CA VAL A 164 -1.23 -17.13 -9.00
C VAL A 164 -1.22 -18.05 -10.20
N ILE A 165 -0.13 -18.03 -10.98
CA ILE A 165 0.13 -18.94 -12.10
C ILE A 165 1.22 -19.92 -11.67
N ASP A 166 0.81 -21.07 -11.13
CA ASP A 166 1.70 -22.19 -10.86
C ASP A 166 2.26 -22.80 -12.15
N GLY A 167 3.41 -23.43 -12.03
CA GLY A 167 4.05 -24.17 -13.11
C GLY A 167 5.00 -25.23 -12.56
N ALA A 168 6.00 -25.60 -13.36
CA ALA A 168 7.05 -26.50 -12.93
C ALA A 168 7.66 -26.04 -11.58
N LEU A 169 8.07 -27.01 -10.76
CA LEU A 169 8.65 -26.81 -9.42
C LEU A 169 7.69 -26.26 -8.36
N SER A 170 6.39 -26.04 -8.66
CA SER A 170 5.41 -25.61 -7.65
C SER A 170 5.22 -26.63 -6.51
N ASP A 171 5.67 -27.88 -6.67
CA ASP A 171 5.72 -28.90 -5.62
C ASP A 171 6.89 -28.71 -4.63
N GLU A 172 7.87 -27.87 -4.96
CA GLU A 172 9.00 -27.54 -4.07
C GLU A 172 8.66 -26.48 -3.02
N LEU A 173 7.54 -25.77 -3.16
CA LEU A 173 7.06 -24.83 -2.16
C LEU A 173 6.79 -25.57 -0.84
N SER A 174 7.29 -25.02 0.26
CA SER A 174 6.99 -25.56 1.57
C SER A 174 5.50 -25.43 1.90
N ARG A 175 5.03 -26.21 2.89
CA ARG A 175 3.64 -26.11 3.36
C ARG A 175 3.29 -24.72 3.90
N ALA A 176 4.26 -24.02 4.48
CA ALA A 176 4.04 -22.67 5.01
C ALA A 176 3.88 -21.66 3.88
N GLU A 177 4.69 -21.76 2.82
CA GLU A 177 4.62 -20.88 1.65
C GLU A 177 3.34 -21.12 0.85
N ASN A 178 2.96 -22.38 0.63
CA ASN A 178 1.68 -22.72 0.02
C ASN A 178 0.50 -22.14 0.81
N ARG A 179 0.50 -22.29 2.14
CA ARG A 179 -0.57 -21.74 2.99
C ARG A 179 -0.63 -20.21 2.90
N LEU A 180 0.50 -19.52 2.88
CA LEU A 180 0.55 -18.06 2.74
C LEU A 180 -0.10 -17.61 1.42
N ILE A 181 0.23 -18.28 0.32
CA ILE A 181 -0.33 -18.00 -1.00
C ILE A 181 -1.84 -18.27 -0.99
N ASP A 182 -2.27 -19.41 -0.45
CA ASP A 182 -3.69 -19.77 -0.36
C ASP A 182 -4.48 -18.78 0.51
N GLU A 183 -3.90 -18.32 1.62
CA GLU A 183 -4.49 -17.28 2.47
C GLU A 183 -4.59 -15.94 1.76
N ALA A 184 -3.63 -15.56 0.91
CA ALA A 184 -3.68 -14.33 0.12
C ALA A 184 -4.80 -14.37 -0.91
N VAL A 185 -4.91 -15.48 -1.65
CA VAL A 185 -6.02 -15.70 -2.60
C VAL A 185 -7.37 -15.71 -1.85
N ALA A 186 -7.47 -16.40 -0.72
CA ALA A 186 -8.70 -16.45 0.07
C ALA A 186 -9.11 -15.09 0.63
N ARG A 187 -8.15 -14.26 1.08
CA ARG A 187 -8.42 -12.87 1.51
C ARG A 187 -8.97 -12.03 0.36
N ALA A 188 -8.36 -12.10 -0.82
CA ALA A 188 -8.82 -11.36 -1.99
C ALA A 188 -10.26 -11.77 -2.39
N LEU A 189 -10.57 -13.07 -2.39
CA LEU A 189 -11.93 -13.58 -2.63
C LEU A 189 -12.93 -13.08 -1.59
N ALA A 190 -12.58 -13.14 -0.30
CA ALA A 190 -13.45 -12.70 0.79
C ALA A 190 -13.77 -11.21 0.72
N SER A 191 -12.86 -10.40 0.18
CA SER A 191 -13.04 -8.97 -0.08
C SER A 191 -13.76 -8.67 -1.41
N GLY A 192 -14.18 -9.69 -2.16
CA GLY A 192 -14.89 -9.53 -3.43
C GLY A 192 -14.00 -9.17 -4.62
N HIS A 193 -12.68 -9.32 -4.50
CA HIS A 193 -11.75 -9.10 -5.60
C HIS A 193 -11.66 -10.34 -6.51
N VAL A 194 -11.23 -10.10 -7.76
CA VAL A 194 -10.80 -11.17 -8.67
C VAL A 194 -9.61 -11.87 -8.06
N ALA A 195 -9.72 -13.18 -7.85
CA ALA A 195 -8.60 -13.97 -7.37
C ALA A 195 -8.66 -15.41 -7.82
N GLY A 196 -7.51 -16.07 -7.79
CA GLY A 196 -7.38 -17.45 -8.22
C GLY A 196 -5.95 -17.97 -8.21
N ARG A 197 -5.85 -19.29 -8.28
CA ARG A 197 -4.62 -20.06 -8.41
C ARG A 197 -4.83 -21.07 -9.54
N ILE A 198 -4.07 -20.91 -10.61
CA ILE A 198 -4.18 -21.66 -11.86
C ILE A 198 -2.83 -22.24 -12.26
N TRP A 199 -2.84 -23.22 -13.15
CA TRP A 199 -1.64 -23.82 -13.70
C TRP A 199 -1.43 -23.37 -15.15
N GLY A 200 -0.23 -22.94 -15.47
CA GLY A 200 0.21 -22.72 -16.85
C GLY A 200 1.72 -22.86 -16.92
N CYS A 201 2.23 -23.79 -17.70
CA CYS A 201 3.68 -24.01 -17.79
C CYS A 201 4.07 -24.44 -19.20
N ASP A 202 4.90 -23.64 -19.85
CA ASP A 202 5.41 -23.87 -21.21
C ASP A 202 6.35 -25.09 -21.34
N SER A 203 6.87 -25.59 -20.22
CA SER A 203 7.72 -26.80 -20.18
C SER A 203 6.94 -28.11 -20.44
N GLY A 204 5.60 -28.04 -20.52
CA GLY A 204 4.73 -29.20 -20.71
C GLY A 204 4.48 -30.03 -19.44
N GLU A 205 5.00 -29.58 -18.30
CA GLU A 205 4.72 -30.18 -17.00
C GLU A 205 3.25 -30.04 -16.63
N ARG A 206 2.70 -31.11 -16.05
CA ARG A 206 1.32 -31.16 -15.58
C ARG A 206 1.25 -30.84 -14.09
N PRO A 207 0.09 -30.38 -13.59
CA PRO A 207 -0.11 -30.24 -12.15
C PRO A 207 0.26 -31.52 -11.41
N TYR A 208 1.02 -31.39 -10.31
CA TYR A 208 1.34 -32.53 -9.46
C TYR A 208 0.08 -33.10 -8.81
N PRO A 209 0.02 -34.38 -8.40
CA PRO A 209 -1.22 -35.05 -8.01
C PRO A 209 -2.02 -34.40 -6.88
N SER A 210 -1.37 -33.69 -5.97
CA SER A 210 -2.01 -32.98 -4.86
C SER A 210 -2.23 -31.48 -5.11
N TRP A 211 -1.97 -31.01 -6.33
CA TRP A 211 -2.23 -29.62 -6.71
C TRP A 211 -3.73 -29.39 -6.83
N SER A 212 -4.19 -28.23 -6.36
CA SER A 212 -5.58 -27.80 -6.47
C SER A 212 -5.64 -26.33 -6.85
N GLY A 213 -6.26 -26.04 -7.99
CA GLY A 213 -6.55 -24.69 -8.42
C GLY A 213 -7.90 -24.19 -7.91
N LEU A 214 -8.08 -22.87 -8.01
CA LEU A 214 -9.34 -22.18 -7.73
C LEU A 214 -9.40 -20.91 -8.57
N ARG A 215 -10.59 -20.52 -9.02
CA ARG A 215 -10.82 -19.20 -9.61
C ARG A 215 -12.14 -18.62 -9.18
N SER A 216 -12.16 -17.31 -8.97
CA SER A 216 -13.35 -16.51 -8.68
C SER A 216 -14.45 -16.61 -9.74
N ASP A 217 -14.08 -16.75 -11.02
CA ASP A 217 -14.98 -16.76 -12.18
C ASP A 217 -15.41 -18.17 -12.63
N GLY A 218 -14.84 -19.23 -12.05
CA GLY A 218 -15.08 -20.62 -12.46
C GLY A 218 -14.46 -20.99 -13.82
N GLY A 219 -13.50 -20.20 -14.32
CA GLY A 219 -12.78 -20.46 -15.57
C GLY A 219 -11.87 -21.69 -15.53
N ALA A 220 -11.13 -21.92 -16.61
CA ALA A 220 -10.20 -23.04 -16.71
C ALA A 220 -9.10 -22.94 -15.64
N LEU A 221 -8.75 -24.07 -15.02
CA LEU A 221 -7.72 -24.12 -13.98
C LEU A 221 -6.35 -24.54 -14.51
N VAL A 222 -6.28 -25.14 -15.69
CA VAL A 222 -5.05 -25.70 -16.26
C VAL A 222 -4.93 -25.27 -17.71
N HIS A 223 -3.77 -24.72 -18.05
CA HIS A 223 -3.44 -24.19 -19.37
C HIS A 223 -2.12 -24.79 -19.86
N ASP A 224 -1.94 -24.84 -21.18
CA ASP A 224 -0.77 -25.43 -21.84
C ASP A 224 0.51 -24.56 -21.75
N GLY A 225 0.42 -23.38 -21.12
CA GLY A 225 1.53 -22.44 -20.98
C GLY A 225 1.15 -21.23 -20.12
N GLN A 226 2.14 -20.52 -19.59
CA GLN A 226 1.90 -19.33 -18.77
C GLN A 226 1.24 -18.18 -19.56
N GLU A 227 1.54 -18.04 -20.84
CA GLU A 227 0.96 -17.02 -21.73
C GLU A 227 -0.51 -17.33 -22.03
N ALA A 228 -0.85 -18.63 -22.18
CA ALA A 228 -2.23 -19.06 -22.35
C ALA A 228 -3.06 -18.82 -21.08
N ALA A 229 -2.48 -19.09 -19.90
CA ALA A 229 -3.07 -18.76 -18.61
C ALA A 229 -3.26 -17.23 -18.48
N ALA A 230 -2.23 -16.45 -18.79
CA ALA A 230 -2.24 -14.99 -18.76
C ALA A 230 -3.29 -14.37 -19.69
N THR A 231 -3.41 -14.89 -20.91
CA THR A 231 -4.40 -14.47 -21.91
C THR A 231 -5.83 -14.70 -21.40
N ASP A 232 -6.07 -15.83 -20.74
CA ASP A 232 -7.38 -16.20 -20.23
C ASP A 232 -7.81 -15.35 -19.01
N ILE A 233 -6.87 -14.99 -18.12
CA ILE A 233 -7.17 -14.14 -16.96
C ILE A 233 -7.22 -12.64 -17.29
N ALA A 234 -6.57 -12.20 -18.38
CA ALA A 234 -6.40 -10.79 -18.68
C ALA A 234 -7.72 -10.00 -18.70
N PRO A 235 -8.84 -10.48 -19.29
CA PRO A 235 -10.11 -9.77 -19.25
C PRO A 235 -10.65 -9.49 -17.84
N LEU A 236 -10.33 -10.33 -16.85
CA LEU A 236 -10.72 -10.14 -15.46
C LEU A 236 -9.97 -8.98 -14.79
N LEU A 237 -8.82 -8.61 -15.36
CA LEU A 237 -7.94 -7.56 -14.88
C LEU A 237 -8.15 -6.24 -15.65
N SER A 238 -9.24 -6.12 -16.41
CA SER A 238 -9.53 -4.87 -17.14
C SER A 238 -9.84 -3.73 -16.17
N GLY A 239 -9.22 -2.57 -16.38
CA GLY A 239 -9.49 -1.36 -15.60
C GLY A 239 -8.71 -1.23 -14.29
N VAL A 240 -7.76 -2.15 -14.02
CA VAL A 240 -6.84 -2.07 -12.86
C VAL A 240 -5.39 -1.95 -13.32
N THR A 241 -4.52 -1.48 -12.43
CA THR A 241 -3.07 -1.59 -12.65
C THR A 241 -2.66 -3.03 -12.36
N VAL A 242 -1.95 -3.69 -13.27
CA VAL A 242 -1.48 -5.07 -13.09
C VAL A 242 0.02 -5.06 -12.83
N LEU A 243 0.44 -5.60 -11.69
CA LEU A 243 1.85 -5.87 -11.40
C LEU A 243 2.10 -7.38 -11.43
N VAL A 244 3.12 -7.79 -12.17
CA VAL A 244 3.52 -9.21 -12.31
C VAL A 244 4.82 -9.44 -11.54
N THR A 245 4.85 -10.41 -10.63
CA THR A 245 6.01 -10.79 -9.82
C THR A 245 6.28 -12.30 -9.91
N GLY A 246 7.32 -12.79 -9.24
CA GLY A 246 7.70 -14.20 -9.19
C GLY A 246 9.01 -14.47 -9.93
N ALA A 247 9.12 -15.64 -10.56
CA ALA A 247 10.31 -16.02 -11.30
C ALA A 247 9.95 -16.48 -12.73
N TRP A 248 10.62 -16.00 -13.78
CA TRP A 248 11.75 -15.07 -13.82
C TRP A 248 11.41 -13.79 -14.59
N ALA A 249 12.00 -12.67 -14.19
CA ALA A 249 11.96 -11.41 -14.92
C ALA A 249 13.29 -11.14 -15.65
N GLY A 250 13.21 -10.72 -16.91
CA GLY A 250 14.36 -10.32 -17.72
C GLY A 250 14.57 -8.81 -17.73
N SER A 251 15.82 -8.37 -17.96
CA SER A 251 16.19 -6.96 -18.13
C SER A 251 15.64 -6.35 -19.43
N ASN A 252 15.36 -7.19 -20.43
CA ASN A 252 14.67 -6.81 -21.65
C ASN A 252 13.20 -7.24 -21.62
N GLU A 253 12.34 -6.55 -22.37
CA GLU A 253 10.89 -6.80 -22.34
C GLU A 253 10.48 -8.23 -22.76
N GLY A 254 11.39 -9.07 -23.28
CA GLY A 254 11.07 -10.37 -23.88
C GLY A 254 11.61 -11.62 -23.16
N SER A 255 12.48 -11.50 -22.16
CA SER A 255 13.03 -12.66 -21.46
C SER A 255 12.38 -12.90 -20.10
N GLY A 256 12.13 -14.17 -19.77
CA GLY A 256 11.57 -14.59 -18.48
C GLY A 256 10.05 -14.80 -18.47
N CYS A 257 9.59 -15.71 -17.60
CA CYS A 257 8.17 -16.06 -17.46
C CYS A 257 7.32 -14.87 -16.99
N VAL A 258 7.86 -14.02 -16.10
CA VAL A 258 7.20 -12.80 -15.61
C VAL A 258 6.96 -11.82 -16.76
N ASN A 259 7.97 -11.57 -17.59
CA ASN A 259 7.85 -10.68 -18.75
C ASN A 259 6.87 -11.24 -19.77
N SER A 260 6.91 -12.55 -20.01
CA SER A 260 6.01 -13.24 -20.94
C SER A 260 4.54 -13.12 -20.51
N VAL A 261 4.25 -13.33 -19.22
CA VAL A 261 2.91 -13.12 -18.65
C VAL A 261 2.48 -11.65 -18.76
N ALA A 262 3.35 -10.71 -18.38
CA ALA A 262 3.04 -9.28 -18.49
C ALA A 262 2.71 -8.88 -19.94
N ASN A 263 3.47 -9.37 -20.92
CA ASN A 263 3.24 -9.09 -22.34
C ASN A 263 1.94 -9.71 -22.85
N ALA A 264 1.64 -10.95 -22.49
CA ALA A 264 0.37 -11.59 -22.86
C ALA A 264 -0.83 -10.80 -22.33
N ILE A 265 -0.76 -10.31 -21.09
CA ILE A 265 -1.81 -9.45 -20.51
C ILE A 265 -1.92 -8.13 -21.27
N ARG A 266 -0.80 -7.47 -21.60
CA ARG A 266 -0.79 -6.23 -22.40
C ARG A 266 -1.39 -6.42 -23.78
N GLU A 267 -1.11 -7.54 -24.44
CA GLU A 267 -1.63 -7.83 -25.77
C GLU A 267 -3.16 -7.94 -25.77
N VAL A 268 -3.73 -8.58 -24.75
CA VAL A 268 -5.19 -8.71 -24.60
C VAL A 268 -5.85 -7.39 -24.20
N LEU A 269 -5.28 -6.67 -23.23
CA LEU A 269 -5.88 -5.45 -22.67
C LEU A 269 -5.66 -4.21 -23.54
N GLY A 270 -4.67 -4.24 -24.43
CA GLY A 270 -4.34 -3.14 -25.33
C GLY A 270 -3.44 -2.06 -24.72
N ARG A 271 -3.13 -1.04 -25.53
CA ARG A 271 -2.07 -0.04 -25.24
C ARG A 271 -2.31 0.85 -24.02
N GLU A 272 -3.56 1.04 -23.62
CA GLU A 272 -3.92 1.89 -22.48
C GLU A 272 -3.84 1.13 -21.14
N ALA A 273 -3.58 -0.18 -21.18
CA ALA A 273 -3.48 -0.99 -19.98
C ALA A 273 -2.20 -0.68 -19.19
N ARG A 274 -2.36 -0.49 -17.88
CA ARG A 274 -1.24 -0.28 -16.96
C ARG A 274 -0.75 -1.63 -16.47
N VAL A 275 0.18 -2.25 -17.20
CA VAL A 275 0.77 -3.55 -16.84
C VAL A 275 2.27 -3.37 -16.65
N GLY A 276 2.78 -3.71 -15.47
CA GLY A 276 4.17 -3.58 -15.07
C GLY A 276 4.75 -4.87 -14.48
N ILE A 277 6.07 -4.89 -14.33
CA ILE A 277 6.77 -5.89 -13.52
C ILE A 277 6.92 -5.28 -12.12
N ASP A 278 6.53 -6.04 -11.10
CA ASP A 278 6.70 -5.65 -9.70
C ASP A 278 8.20 -5.65 -9.34
N GLU A 279 8.64 -4.70 -8.52
CA GLU A 279 10.04 -4.56 -8.12
C GLU A 279 10.60 -5.78 -7.38
N THR A 280 9.74 -6.63 -6.82
CA THR A 280 10.14 -7.86 -6.12
C THR A 280 10.42 -9.04 -7.05
N ALA A 281 10.14 -8.93 -8.35
CA ALA A 281 10.34 -10.03 -9.29
C ALA A 281 11.81 -10.49 -9.34
N LEU A 282 12.05 -11.81 -9.33
CA LEU A 282 13.40 -12.36 -9.39
C LEU A 282 13.97 -12.18 -10.79
N LEU A 283 15.13 -11.51 -10.88
CA LEU A 283 15.80 -11.25 -12.15
C LEU A 283 16.59 -12.47 -12.65
N MET A 284 16.52 -12.72 -13.96
CA MET A 284 17.35 -13.73 -14.61
C MET A 284 18.84 -13.38 -14.46
N PRO A 285 19.71 -14.35 -14.12
CA PRO A 285 21.14 -14.15 -14.06
C PRO A 285 21.77 -14.28 -15.44
N GLU A 286 21.49 -13.33 -16.33
CA GLU A 286 22.32 -13.00 -17.50
C GLU A 286 22.21 -11.50 -17.76
N GLU A 287 22.95 -10.70 -16.98
CA GLU A 287 23.51 -9.38 -17.34
C GLU A 287 24.47 -8.83 -16.24
N PHE A 288 25.16 -9.70 -15.49
CA PHE A 288 26.42 -9.28 -14.89
C PHE A 288 27.46 -9.40 -16.00
N GLU A 289 27.88 -8.25 -16.55
CA GLU A 289 28.98 -8.14 -17.51
C GLU A 289 30.11 -9.10 -17.13
N ASP A 290 30.53 -9.96 -18.07
CA ASP A 290 31.86 -10.56 -18.01
C ASP A 290 32.85 -9.42 -17.75
N PRO A 291 33.65 -9.44 -16.67
CA PRO A 291 34.75 -8.49 -16.58
C PRO A 291 35.62 -8.71 -17.81
N GLU A 292 35.77 -7.68 -18.65
CA GLU A 292 36.57 -7.74 -19.89
C GLU A 292 37.93 -8.42 -19.64
N PRO A 293 38.44 -9.16 -20.66
CA PRO A 293 39.60 -10.05 -20.52
C PRO A 293 40.90 -9.38 -20.09
#